data_AF-A0A8T3SGH1-F1
#
_entry.id   AF-A0A8T3SGH1-F1
#
_cell.length_a   1.000
_cell.length_b   1.000
_cell.length_c   1.000
_cell.angle_alpha   90.00
_cell.angle_beta   90.00
_cell.angle_gamma   90.00
#
_symmetry.space_group_name_H-M   'P 1'
#
loop_
_entity.id
_entity.type
_entity.pdbx_description
1 polymer ?
#
loop_
_entity_poly.entity_id
_entity_poly.type
_entity_poly.pdbx_seq_one_letter_code
_entity_poly.pdbx_strand_id
1 'polypeptide(L)'
;MADTDLDAEKHAIDNADIVIVGNSTTKSLSPLTNFKRLGFNKIPYKPQNISASSSMLIGDSKDSSNSFLVREKSNYSDAYFAYQALQYAKKQGKKTIFISLLAPYDLPNYKDVSDVMLAGYNFYGYLTDGNHGYYRGPSMQALTRIIFGISRAKAKLPINIPNPTEPTEIINPRGYGLTDDF
;
A
#
# COMPACT_ATOMS: atom_id res chain seq x y z
N MET A 1 -3.12 4.80 -9.06
CA MET A 1 -2.65 3.40 -9.02
C MET A 1 -3.88 2.52 -9.20
N ALA A 2 -3.95 1.53 -10.08
CA ALA A 2 -3.28 1.34 -11.36
C ALA A 2 -4.40 1.34 -12.42
N ASP A 3 -4.26 2.10 -13.50
CA ASP A 3 -5.23 2.12 -14.61
C ASP A 3 -4.90 1.02 -15.65
N THR A 4 -4.12 0.02 -15.24
CA THR A 4 -3.60 -1.08 -16.04
C THR A 4 -4.34 -2.37 -15.73
N ASP A 5 -4.58 -3.16 -16.77
CA ASP A 5 -5.16 -4.49 -16.63
C ASP A 5 -4.13 -5.51 -16.12
N LEU A 6 -4.60 -6.55 -15.43
CA LEU A 6 -3.74 -7.57 -14.82
C LEU A 6 -2.90 -8.30 -15.87
N ASP A 7 -3.44 -8.54 -17.07
CA ASP A 7 -2.69 -9.23 -18.12
C ASP A 7 -1.58 -8.35 -18.72
N ALA A 8 -1.80 -7.04 -18.82
CA ALA A 8 -0.76 -6.09 -19.18
C ALA A 8 0.34 -6.04 -18.11
N GLU A 9 -0.04 -6.08 -16.84
CA GLU A 9 0.91 -6.12 -15.71
C GLU A 9 1.76 -7.39 -15.73
N LYS A 10 1.16 -8.56 -16.02
CA LYS A 10 1.91 -9.83 -16.14
C LYS A 10 2.99 -9.74 -17.21
N HIS A 11 2.68 -9.18 -18.38
CA HIS A 11 3.67 -8.99 -19.43
C HIS A 11 4.82 -8.07 -18.98
N ALA A 12 4.53 -7.01 -18.22
CA ALA A 12 5.58 -6.18 -17.64
C ALA A 12 6.43 -6.95 -16.61
N ILE A 13 5.80 -7.77 -15.77
CA ILE A 13 6.47 -8.61 -14.76
C ILE A 13 7.38 -9.65 -15.42
N ASP A 14 6.95 -10.27 -16.53
CA ASP A 14 7.75 -11.28 -17.22
C ASP A 14 9.10 -10.71 -17.69
N ASN A 15 9.12 -9.45 -18.10
CA ASN A 15 10.31 -8.71 -18.53
C ASN A 15 11.10 -8.06 -17.39
N ALA A 16 10.61 -8.10 -16.15
CA ALA A 16 11.27 -7.52 -14.99
C ALA A 16 12.19 -8.53 -14.27
N ASP A 17 13.23 -8.05 -13.61
CA ASP A 17 14.05 -8.85 -12.69
C ASP A 17 13.52 -8.78 -11.24
N ILE A 18 13.05 -7.60 -10.86
CA ILE A 18 12.53 -7.26 -9.54
C ILE A 18 11.19 -6.58 -9.69
N VAL A 19 10.21 -7.00 -8.90
CA VAL A 19 8.89 -6.39 -8.85
C VAL A 19 8.70 -5.72 -7.50
N ILE A 20 8.41 -4.43 -7.53
CA ILE A 20 8.20 -3.60 -6.34
C ILE A 20 6.77 -3.08 -6.36
N VAL A 21 5.99 -3.38 -5.32
CA VAL A 21 4.60 -2.94 -5.23
C VAL A 21 4.38 -2.19 -3.92
N GLY A 22 3.84 -0.97 -4.03
CA GLY A 22 3.43 -0.15 -2.90
C GLY A 22 1.92 -0.09 -2.75
N ASN A 23 1.41 -0.20 -1.53
CA ASN A 23 -0.02 -0.05 -1.24
C ASN A 23 -0.25 1.00 -0.13
N SER A 24 -1.19 1.91 -0.36
CA SER A 24 -1.60 2.97 0.56
C SER A 24 -2.99 2.75 1.17
N THR A 25 -3.61 1.60 0.94
CA THR A 25 -4.93 1.27 1.48
C THR A 25 -4.92 1.22 3.01
N THR A 26 -6.06 1.53 3.61
CA THR A 26 -6.36 1.19 5.02
C THR A 26 -7.23 -0.07 5.12
N LYS A 27 -7.71 -0.59 3.99
CA LYS A 27 -8.47 -1.85 3.92
C LYS A 27 -7.48 -2.99 3.68
N SER A 28 -7.06 -3.60 4.78
CA SER A 28 -6.26 -4.82 4.74
C SER A 28 -7.03 -5.94 4.05
N LEU A 29 -6.35 -6.93 3.47
CA LEU A 29 -6.96 -8.11 2.84
C LEU A 29 -7.73 -9.03 3.84
N SER A 30 -7.66 -8.73 5.15
CA SER A 30 -8.14 -9.54 6.27
C SER A 30 -9.01 -8.69 7.26
N PRO A 31 -9.72 -9.28 8.25
CA PRO A 31 -11.01 -8.80 8.76
C PRO A 31 -10.96 -7.55 9.65
N LEU A 32 -9.81 -6.88 9.80
CA LEU A 32 -9.67 -5.65 10.59
C LEU A 32 -10.55 -4.49 10.09
N THR A 33 -11.12 -4.61 8.88
CA THR A 33 -12.21 -3.75 8.38
C THR A 33 -13.44 -3.76 9.30
N ASN A 34 -13.62 -4.80 10.13
CA ASN A 34 -14.74 -4.95 11.07
C ASN A 34 -14.47 -4.39 12.48
N PHE A 35 -13.34 -3.71 12.74
CA PHE A 35 -13.18 -2.94 13.98
C PHE A 35 -14.10 -1.71 13.92
N LYS A 36 -15.36 -1.97 14.28
CA LYS A 36 -16.42 -1.01 14.58
C LYS A 36 -15.82 0.06 15.49
N ARG A 37 -15.90 1.32 15.05
CA ARG A 37 -15.64 2.52 15.86
C ARG A 37 -16.16 2.31 17.29
N LEU A 38 -15.26 1.98 18.20
CA LEU A 38 -15.55 1.91 19.62
C LEU A 38 -15.62 3.35 20.13
N GLY A 39 -16.86 3.82 20.32
CA GLY A 39 -17.22 4.75 21.38
C GLY A 39 -16.90 6.24 21.18
N PHE A 40 -17.68 6.94 20.36
CA PHE A 40 -18.15 8.28 20.73
C PHE A 40 -19.67 8.35 20.50
N ASN A 41 -20.35 8.93 21.48
CA ASN A 41 -21.76 8.73 21.81
C ASN A 41 -22.81 8.87 20.69
N LYS A 42 -23.91 8.14 20.89
CA LYS A 42 -25.21 8.18 20.19
C LYS A 42 -25.62 9.61 19.80
N ILE A 43 -25.79 9.85 18.50
CA ILE A 43 -26.75 10.82 17.96
C ILE A 43 -27.58 10.06 16.90
N PRO A 44 -28.92 10.07 16.94
CA PRO A 44 -29.73 9.28 16.04
C PRO A 44 -29.76 9.93 14.65
N TYR A 45 -29.03 9.37 13.70
CA TYR A 45 -29.17 9.75 12.29
C TYR A 45 -29.80 8.60 11.51
N LYS A 46 -30.93 8.90 10.85
CA LYS A 46 -31.67 8.02 9.94
C LYS A 46 -30.72 7.59 8.80
N PRO A 47 -30.60 6.29 8.46
CA PRO A 47 -29.76 5.88 7.35
C PRO A 47 -30.43 6.33 6.05
N GLN A 48 -29.89 7.36 5.42
CA GLN A 48 -30.11 7.59 4.00
C GLN A 48 -29.19 6.64 3.25
N ASN A 49 -29.73 6.01 2.20
CA ASN A 49 -29.01 5.11 1.32
C ASN A 49 -27.79 5.83 0.73
N ILE A 50 -26.60 5.57 1.27
CA ILE A 50 -25.34 6.04 0.71
C ILE A 50 -24.59 4.80 0.28
N SER A 51 -24.59 4.51 -1.02
CA SER A 51 -23.54 3.68 -1.61
C SER A 51 -22.23 4.40 -1.31
N ALA A 52 -21.44 3.86 -0.38
CA ALA A 52 -20.18 4.47 0.01
C ALA A 52 -19.13 4.27 -1.10
N SER A 53 -19.27 5.02 -2.19
CA SER A 53 -18.17 5.28 -3.12
C SER A 53 -17.06 5.94 -2.31
N SER A 54 -15.98 5.20 -2.08
CA SER A 54 -14.84 5.65 -1.30
C SER A 54 -13.98 6.61 -2.13
N SER A 55 -14.53 7.73 -2.58
CA SER A 55 -13.75 8.84 -3.12
C SER A 55 -13.28 9.71 -1.96
N MET A 56 -12.37 9.19 -1.13
CA MET A 56 -11.57 10.05 -0.28
C MET A 56 -10.55 10.70 -1.22
N LEU A 57 -10.80 11.95 -1.62
CA LEU A 57 -9.88 12.75 -2.42
C LEU A 57 -8.58 12.92 -1.63
N ILE A 58 -7.58 12.10 -1.96
CA ILE A 58 -6.24 12.13 -1.39
C ILE A 58 -5.33 12.77 -2.45
N GLY A 59 -5.22 14.10 -2.39
CA GLY A 59 -4.34 14.86 -3.29
C GLY A 59 -4.89 16.24 -3.62
N ASP A 60 -3.98 17.21 -3.78
CA ASP A 60 -4.24 18.56 -4.29
C ASP A 60 -4.55 18.49 -5.80
N SER A 61 -5.70 17.90 -6.14
CA SER A 61 -6.20 17.91 -7.51
C SER A 61 -6.87 19.26 -7.76
N LYS A 62 -6.11 20.23 -8.27
CA LYS A 62 -6.68 21.36 -8.99
C LYS A 62 -7.12 20.91 -10.38
N ASP A 63 -8.07 20.00 -10.45
CA ASP A 63 -8.82 19.71 -11.67
C ASP A 63 -10.27 19.40 -11.30
N SER A 64 -11.00 20.49 -11.05
CA SER A 64 -12.45 20.52 -11.13
C SER A 64 -12.86 20.48 -12.60
N SER A 65 -12.82 19.30 -13.21
CA SER A 65 -13.50 19.00 -14.47
C SER A 65 -14.00 17.56 -14.44
N ASN A 66 -15.31 17.39 -14.34
CA ASN A 66 -16.01 16.12 -14.52
C ASN A 66 -15.67 15.52 -15.89
N SER A 67 -14.66 14.66 -15.97
CA SER A 67 -14.54 13.72 -17.09
C SER A 67 -15.17 12.40 -16.65
N PHE A 68 -16.47 12.30 -16.94
CA PHE A 68 -17.21 11.05 -17.00
C PHE A 68 -16.66 10.22 -18.17
N LEU A 69 -15.48 9.64 -17.99
CA LEU A 69 -15.04 8.50 -18.78
C LEU A 69 -15.18 7.30 -17.86
N VAL A 70 -16.35 6.64 -17.94
CA VAL A 70 -16.58 5.32 -17.36
C VAL A 70 -15.72 4.34 -18.14
N ARG A 71 -14.43 4.30 -17.80
CA ARG A 71 -13.52 3.24 -18.20
C ARG A 71 -13.77 2.08 -17.25
N GLU A 72 -13.92 0.86 -17.76
CA GLU A 72 -14.11 -0.33 -16.92
C GLU A 72 -12.92 -0.48 -15.98
N LYS A 73 -13.08 0.04 -14.77
CA LYS A 73 -12.12 -0.10 -13.69
C LYS A 73 -12.11 -1.58 -13.34
N SER A 74 -10.93 -2.19 -13.31
CA SER A 74 -10.77 -3.57 -12.84
C SER A 74 -11.57 -3.74 -11.55
N ASN A 75 -12.44 -4.76 -11.49
CA ASN A 75 -13.34 -5.00 -10.34
C ASN A 75 -12.61 -5.35 -9.03
N TYR A 76 -11.27 -5.33 -9.03
CA TYR A 76 -10.43 -5.66 -7.91
C TYR A 76 -10.13 -4.46 -7.04
N SER A 77 -10.09 -4.67 -5.72
CA SER A 77 -9.50 -3.70 -4.80
C SER A 77 -8.00 -3.58 -5.09
N ASP A 78 -7.45 -2.36 -4.96
CA ASP A 78 -6.01 -2.08 -5.12
C ASP A 78 -5.13 -3.06 -4.32
N ALA A 79 -5.56 -3.48 -3.13
CA ALA A 79 -4.86 -4.46 -2.31
C ALA A 79 -4.81 -5.85 -2.95
N TYR A 80 -5.92 -6.29 -3.55
CA TYR A 80 -5.99 -7.56 -4.24
C TYR A 80 -5.15 -7.54 -5.51
N PHE A 81 -5.19 -6.44 -6.27
CA PHE A 81 -4.34 -6.27 -7.44
C PHE A 81 -2.84 -6.34 -7.06
N ALA A 82 -2.43 -5.62 -6.01
CA ALA A 82 -1.08 -5.66 -5.49
C ALA A 82 -0.64 -7.07 -5.09
N TYR A 83 -1.51 -7.81 -4.38
CA TYR A 83 -1.23 -9.18 -3.98
C TYR A 83 -1.08 -10.10 -5.20
N GLN A 84 -1.96 -9.98 -6.20
CA GLN A 84 -1.91 -10.81 -7.40
C GLN A 84 -0.65 -10.53 -8.25
N ALA A 85 -0.24 -9.28 -8.38
CA ALA A 85 0.99 -8.91 -9.07
C ALA A 85 2.22 -9.54 -8.39
N LEU A 86 2.33 -9.42 -7.06
CA LEU A 86 3.43 -10.03 -6.29
C LEU A 86 3.37 -11.56 -6.32
N GLN A 87 2.18 -12.15 -6.23
CA GLN A 87 2.01 -13.60 -6.31
C GLN A 87 2.47 -14.13 -7.68
N TYR A 88 2.08 -13.45 -8.76
CA TYR A 88 2.50 -13.81 -10.11
C TYR A 88 4.02 -13.69 -10.27
N ALA A 89 4.59 -12.55 -9.86
CA ALA A 89 6.03 -12.33 -9.91
C ALA A 89 6.82 -13.42 -9.15
N LYS A 90 6.38 -13.79 -7.95
CA LYS A 90 7.01 -14.86 -7.16
C LYS A 90 6.92 -16.22 -7.84
N LYS A 91 5.78 -16.54 -8.48
CA LYS A 91 5.61 -17.77 -9.28
C LYS A 91 6.53 -17.82 -10.49
N GLN A 92 6.84 -16.67 -11.10
CA GLN A 92 7.81 -16.55 -12.19
C GLN A 92 9.27 -16.48 -11.71
N GLY A 93 9.53 -16.72 -10.43
CA GLY A 93 10.89 -16.70 -9.85
C GLY A 93 11.51 -15.30 -9.74
N LYS A 94 10.71 -14.24 -9.87
CA LYS A 94 11.18 -12.86 -9.71
C LYS A 94 11.38 -12.51 -8.24
N LYS A 95 12.28 -11.57 -7.96
CA LYS A 95 12.42 -11.01 -6.60
C LYS A 95 11.27 -10.04 -6.34
N THR A 96 10.62 -10.19 -5.18
CA THR A 96 9.44 -9.39 -4.85
C THR A 96 9.66 -8.52 -3.62
N ILE A 97 9.35 -7.23 -3.75
CA ILE A 97 9.42 -6.26 -2.66
C ILE A 97 8.04 -5.62 -2.45
N PHE A 98 7.48 -5.79 -1.25
CA PHE A 98 6.26 -5.09 -0.87
C PHE A 98 6.56 -3.88 0.01
N ILE A 99 5.89 -2.76 -0.28
CA ILE A 99 6.00 -1.52 0.50
C ILE A 99 4.62 -1.13 1.05
N SER A 100 4.49 -1.13 2.36
CA SER A 100 3.36 -0.52 3.04
C SER A 100 3.53 1.00 3.10
N LEU A 101 2.77 1.75 2.30
CA LEU A 101 2.93 3.19 2.15
C LEU A 101 2.24 4.01 3.25
N LEU A 102 1.17 3.51 3.87
CA LEU A 102 0.43 4.29 4.88
C LEU A 102 0.67 3.76 6.30
N ALA A 103 0.18 2.56 6.60
CA ALA A 103 0.28 1.97 7.94
C ALA A 103 0.79 0.53 7.83
N PRO A 104 1.75 0.11 8.68
CA PRO A 104 2.49 -1.15 8.50
C PRO A 104 1.66 -2.40 8.84
N TYR A 105 0.37 -2.26 9.12
CA TYR A 105 -0.54 -3.36 9.45
C TYR A 105 -0.79 -4.30 8.27
N ASP A 106 -0.53 -3.84 7.04
CA ASP A 106 -0.70 -4.66 5.86
C ASP A 106 0.44 -5.66 5.65
N LEU A 107 1.63 -5.43 6.24
CA LEU A 107 2.81 -6.27 6.02
C LEU A 107 2.53 -7.78 6.17
N PRO A 108 1.82 -8.27 7.22
CA PRO A 108 1.59 -9.71 7.35
C PRO A 108 0.75 -10.32 6.22
N ASN A 109 -0.11 -9.54 5.55
CA ASN A 109 -0.95 -10.03 4.45
C ASN A 109 -0.17 -10.32 3.16
N TYR A 110 1.09 -9.89 3.06
CA TYR A 110 1.92 -10.08 1.86
C TYR A 110 3.16 -10.94 2.13
N LYS A 111 3.26 -11.55 3.32
CA LYS A 111 4.43 -12.33 3.76
C LYS A 111 4.71 -13.53 2.87
N ASP A 112 3.68 -14.16 2.33
CA ASP A 112 3.76 -15.32 1.45
C ASP A 112 4.18 -14.95 0.02
N VAL A 113 3.82 -13.76 -0.45
CA VAL A 113 4.09 -13.29 -1.82
C VAL A 113 5.28 -12.34 -1.96
N SER A 114 5.90 -11.93 -0.84
CA SER A 114 7.02 -10.98 -0.83
C SER A 114 8.31 -11.63 -0.33
N ASP A 115 9.45 -11.33 -0.94
CA ASP A 115 10.77 -11.69 -0.42
C ASP A 115 11.28 -10.64 0.57
N VAL A 116 10.99 -9.37 0.30
CA VAL A 116 11.34 -8.23 1.17
C VAL A 116 10.08 -7.41 1.44
N MET A 117 9.95 -6.89 2.67
CA MET A 117 8.84 -6.04 3.05
C MET A 117 9.34 -4.79 3.78
N LEU A 118 8.83 -3.62 3.37
CA LEU A 118 9.22 -2.31 3.91
C LEU A 118 8.01 -1.51 4.39
N ALA A 119 8.18 -0.74 5.47
CA ALA A 119 7.20 0.24 5.93
C ALA A 119 7.65 1.65 5.57
N GLY A 120 6.91 2.33 4.69
CA GLY A 120 7.22 3.67 4.20
C GLY A 120 6.64 4.82 5.03
N TYR A 121 5.53 4.57 5.74
CA TYR A 121 4.80 5.53 6.59
C TYR A 121 4.33 6.83 5.91
N ASN A 122 4.49 6.93 4.59
CA ASN A 122 4.00 8.02 3.78
C ASN A 122 3.85 7.55 2.32
N PHE A 123 2.74 7.90 1.67
CA PHE A 123 2.45 7.59 0.27
C PHE A 123 2.78 8.76 -0.67
N TYR A 124 3.24 9.88 -0.14
CA TYR A 124 3.58 11.06 -0.92
C TYR A 124 4.79 10.80 -1.83
N GLY A 125 4.54 10.82 -3.14
CA GLY A 125 5.53 10.67 -4.19
C GLY A 125 6.02 12.01 -4.76
N TYR A 126 6.29 11.99 -6.07
CA TYR A 126 6.70 13.15 -6.84
C TYR A 126 5.48 13.79 -7.52
N LEU A 127 5.41 15.11 -7.54
CA LEU A 127 4.42 15.86 -8.33
C LEU A 127 5.12 16.69 -9.38
N THR A 128 4.45 16.84 -10.51
CA THR A 128 4.81 17.77 -11.58
C THR A 128 3.78 18.88 -11.63
N ASP A 129 4.24 20.12 -11.57
CA ASP A 129 3.47 21.34 -11.78
C ASP A 129 4.08 22.11 -12.97
N GLY A 130 3.49 21.94 -14.16
CA GLY A 130 4.07 22.39 -15.42
C GLY A 130 5.44 21.76 -15.68
N ASN A 131 6.46 22.61 -15.83
CA ASN A 131 7.85 22.19 -16.06
C ASN A 131 8.65 21.96 -14.77
N HIS A 132 8.04 22.19 -13.59
CA HIS A 132 8.69 21.97 -12.32
C HIS A 132 8.16 20.67 -11.72
N GLY A 133 9.02 19.93 -11.04
CA GLY A 133 8.55 18.84 -10.21
C GLY A 133 9.28 18.77 -8.90
N TYR A 134 8.56 18.32 -7.89
CA TYR A 134 9.01 18.33 -6.51
C TYR A 134 8.55 17.06 -5.79
N TYR A 135 9.38 16.63 -4.85
CA TYR A 135 9.02 15.56 -3.94
C TYR A 135 8.11 16.11 -2.84
N ARG A 136 6.99 15.44 -2.62
CA ARG A 136 6.01 15.83 -1.60
C ARG A 136 6.42 15.46 -0.16
N GLY A 137 7.55 14.78 0.01
CA GLY A 137 8.08 14.36 1.29
C GLY A 137 9.42 13.62 1.11
N PRO A 138 10.07 13.18 2.20
CA PRO A 138 11.34 12.47 2.13
C PRO A 138 11.24 10.94 2.03
N SER A 139 10.05 10.38 2.28
CA SER A 139 9.89 8.92 2.49
C SER A 139 10.20 8.10 1.25
N MET A 140 9.75 8.52 0.06
CA MET A 140 10.02 7.76 -1.17
C MET A 140 11.51 7.75 -1.50
N GLN A 141 12.20 8.88 -1.33
CA GLN A 141 13.64 8.98 -1.57
C GLN A 141 14.43 8.11 -0.59
N ALA A 142 14.00 8.07 0.68
CA ALA A 142 14.61 7.20 1.67
C ALA A 142 14.41 5.71 1.32
N LEU A 143 13.20 5.31 0.93
CA LEU A 143 12.91 3.95 0.49
C LEU A 143 13.73 3.55 -0.73
N THR A 144 13.78 4.40 -1.76
CA THR A 144 14.60 4.17 -2.95
C THR A 144 16.06 3.97 -2.57
N ARG A 145 16.62 4.83 -1.70
CA ARG A 145 17.99 4.68 -1.23
C ARG A 145 18.24 3.37 -0.48
N ILE A 146 17.26 2.88 0.28
CA ILE A 146 17.37 1.60 0.99
C ILE A 146 17.32 0.42 0.00
N ILE A 147 16.35 0.43 -0.91
CA ILE A 147 16.15 -0.65 -1.91
C ILE A 147 17.40 -0.82 -2.79
N PHE A 148 18.04 0.28 -3.18
CA PHE A 148 19.26 0.25 -3.99
C PHE A 148 20.56 0.12 -3.17
N GLY A 149 20.47 -0.11 -1.86
CA GLY A 149 21.66 -0.27 -1.00
C GLY A 149 22.50 0.99 -0.79
N ILE A 150 21.99 2.17 -1.16
CA ILE A 150 22.65 3.47 -0.96
C ILE A 150 22.62 3.88 0.51
N SER A 151 21.60 3.44 1.26
CA SER A 151 21.44 3.71 2.69
C SER A 151 20.96 2.47 3.43
N ARG A 152 21.33 2.35 4.70
CA ARG A 152 20.89 1.25 5.57
C ARG A 152 19.58 1.55 6.27
N ALA A 153 18.68 0.57 6.32
CA ALA A 153 17.49 0.64 7.16
C ALA A 153 17.89 0.50 8.64
N LYS A 154 17.59 1.51 9.45
CA LYS A 154 17.84 1.52 10.91
C LYS A 154 16.57 1.66 11.75
N ALA A 155 15.45 1.95 11.09
CA ALA A 155 14.19 2.22 11.77
C ALA A 155 13.65 0.97 12.45
N LYS A 156 13.00 1.17 13.59
CA LYS A 156 12.26 0.14 14.32
C LYS A 156 10.78 0.53 14.36
N LEU A 157 9.90 -0.46 14.38
CA LEU A 157 8.46 -0.27 14.40
C LEU A 157 8.06 0.57 15.62
N PRO A 158 7.33 1.68 15.44
CA PRO A 158 6.85 2.50 16.55
C PRO A 158 5.62 1.89 17.24
N ILE A 159 5.07 0.81 16.69
CA ILE A 159 3.80 0.16 17.09
C ILE A 159 3.92 -1.37 17.01
N ASN A 160 2.96 -2.06 17.61
CA ASN A 160 2.77 -3.51 17.44
C ASN A 160 1.98 -3.79 16.15
N ILE A 161 2.38 -4.84 15.42
CA ILE A 161 1.63 -5.38 14.28
C ILE A 161 0.99 -6.70 14.72
N PRO A 162 -0.34 -6.76 14.82
CA PRO A 162 -1.04 -7.97 15.21
C PRO A 162 -1.10 -8.99 14.06
N ASN A 163 -1.41 -10.24 14.40
CA ASN A 163 -1.78 -11.25 13.41
C ASN A 163 -3.14 -10.87 12.77
N PRO A 164 -3.24 -10.84 11.42
CA PRO A 164 -4.51 -10.53 10.76
C PRO A 164 -5.65 -11.51 11.11
N THR A 165 -5.33 -12.77 11.38
CA THR A 165 -6.31 -13.82 11.72
C THR A 165 -6.54 -13.92 13.22
N GLU A 166 -5.54 -13.60 14.04
CA GLU A 166 -5.60 -13.68 15.51
C GLU A 166 -5.12 -12.36 16.16
N PRO A 167 -5.95 -11.31 16.25
CA PRO A 167 -5.49 -9.96 16.61
C PRO A 167 -4.87 -9.81 18.02
N THR A 168 -5.07 -10.80 18.90
CA THR A 168 -4.43 -10.87 20.22
C THR A 168 -2.97 -11.29 20.16
N GLU A 169 -2.55 -11.94 19.08
CA GLU A 169 -1.16 -12.33 18.82
C GLU A 169 -0.42 -11.19 18.11
N ILE A 170 0.79 -10.86 18.57
CA ILE A 170 1.64 -9.85 17.95
C ILE A 170 2.72 -10.53 17.11
N ILE A 171 2.67 -10.35 15.79
CA ILE A 171 3.66 -10.91 14.86
C ILE A 171 4.94 -10.09 14.87
N ASN A 172 4.82 -8.76 14.84
CA ASN A 172 5.97 -7.86 14.93
C ASN A 172 5.75 -6.85 16.07
N PRO A 173 6.51 -6.94 17.17
CA PRO A 173 6.34 -6.03 18.29
C PRO A 173 6.92 -4.64 18.01
N ARG A 174 6.45 -3.65 18.76
CA ARG A 174 7.08 -2.32 18.82
C ARG A 174 8.56 -2.48 19.16
N GLY A 175 9.42 -1.77 18.43
CA GLY A 175 10.87 -1.88 18.54
C GLY A 175 11.48 -2.93 17.61
N TYR A 176 10.67 -3.75 16.93
CA TYR A 176 11.14 -4.68 15.92
C TYR A 176 11.57 -3.96 14.63
N GLY A 177 12.58 -4.47 13.96
CA GLY A 177 13.00 -4.01 12.64
C GLY A 177 14.29 -4.70 12.25
N LEU A 178 14.38 -5.13 11.00
CA LEU A 178 15.60 -5.74 10.47
C LEU A 178 16.61 -4.63 10.17
N THR A 179 17.89 -4.93 10.40
CA THR A 179 19.01 -4.08 10.01
C THR A 179 19.85 -4.85 9.02
N ASP A 180 20.22 -4.20 7.93
CA ASP A 180 21.13 -4.79 6.96
C ASP A 180 22.57 -4.68 7.48
N ASP A 181 23.18 -5.83 7.77
CA ASP A 181 24.59 -5.97 8.11
C ASP A 181 25.37 -6.27 6.82
N PHE A 182 25.67 -5.22 6.04
CA PHE A 182 26.60 -5.28 4.90
C PHE A 182 27.87 -4.50 5.25
#